data_AF-A0A0J0XSG1-F1
#
_entry.id   AF-A0A0J0XSG1-F1
#
_cell.length_a   1.000
_cell.length_b   1.000
_cell.length_c   1.000
_cell.angle_alpha   90.00
_cell.angle_beta   90.00
_cell.angle_gamma   90.00
#
_symmetry.space_group_name_H-M   'P 1'
#
loop_
_entity.id
_entity.type
_entity.pdbx_description
1 polymer ?
#
loop_
_entity_poly.entity_id
_entity_poly.type
_entity_poly.pdbx_seq_one_letter_code
_entity_poly.pdbx_strand_id
1 'polypeptide(L)'
;MVDSERFNEGQENAHDVSDKNDQRSIANRIAAAEAEQAERDKDTPEVAALKEDPTAPARMHGNEPSRGAKIDAQLQAEEEAELARKGKA
;
A
#
# COMPACT_ATOMS: atom_id res chain seq x y z
N MET A 1 -4.62 -30.27 -35.94
CA MET A 1 -3.83 -29.36 -35.09
C MET A 1 -4.85 -28.42 -34.47
N VAL A 2 -5.38 -28.75 -33.30
CA VAL A 2 -6.46 -27.98 -32.65
C VAL A 2 -5.84 -27.26 -31.47
N ASP A 3 -5.60 -25.96 -31.67
CA ASP A 3 -5.72 -24.90 -30.67
C ASP A 3 -5.16 -25.16 -29.28
N SER A 4 -3.83 -25.31 -29.17
CA SER A 4 -3.17 -25.24 -27.85
C SER A 4 -3.18 -23.81 -27.27
N GLU A 5 -3.38 -22.79 -28.10
CA GLU A 5 -3.39 -21.38 -27.69
C GLU A 5 -4.68 -21.00 -26.94
N ARG A 6 -5.85 -21.53 -27.34
CA ARG A 6 -7.15 -21.25 -26.69
C ARG A 6 -7.24 -21.74 -25.24
N PHE A 7 -6.46 -22.76 -24.86
CA PHE A 7 -6.46 -23.27 -23.48
C PHE A 7 -5.61 -22.43 -22.50
N ASN A 8 -4.82 -21.49 -23.02
CA ASN A 8 -3.96 -20.61 -22.21
C ASN A 8 -4.51 -19.18 -22.10
N GLU A 9 -5.60 -18.86 -22.81
CA GLU A 9 -6.21 -17.54 -22.78
C GLU A 9 -7.24 -17.44 -21.66
N GLY A 10 -7.08 -16.44 -20.79
CA GLY A 10 -8.04 -16.14 -19.73
C GLY A 10 -9.36 -15.61 -20.34
N GLN A 11 -10.48 -15.85 -19.65
CA GLN A 11 -11.77 -15.30 -20.09
C GLN A 11 -11.71 -13.77 -20.15
N GLU A 12 -12.19 -13.19 -21.26
CA GLU A 12 -12.29 -11.74 -21.41
C GLU A 12 -13.08 -11.13 -20.24
N ASN A 13 -12.54 -10.05 -19.65
CA ASN A 13 -13.11 -9.32 -18.50
C ASN A 13 -13.15 -10.08 -17.15
N ALA A 14 -12.41 -11.18 -16.99
CA ALA A 14 -12.36 -11.92 -15.71
C ALA A 14 -11.92 -11.09 -14.49
N HIS A 15 -11.29 -9.93 -14.69
CA HIS A 15 -10.84 -9.02 -13.65
C HIS A 15 -11.66 -7.72 -13.54
N ASP A 16 -12.70 -7.54 -14.36
CA ASP A 16 -13.53 -6.33 -14.32
C ASP A 16 -14.66 -6.50 -13.30
N VAL A 17 -14.59 -5.73 -12.21
CA VAL A 17 -15.62 -5.71 -11.16
C VAL A 17 -16.94 -5.12 -11.67
N SER A 18 -16.90 -4.33 -12.74
CA SER A 18 -18.05 -3.69 -13.37
C SER A 18 -18.61 -4.45 -14.57
N ASP A 19 -18.15 -5.68 -14.83
CA ASP A 19 -18.66 -6.47 -15.95
C ASP A 19 -20.16 -6.74 -15.80
N LYS A 20 -20.92 -6.30 -16.80
CA LYS A 20 -22.37 -6.53 -16.91
C LYS A 20 -22.73 -8.02 -16.99
N ASN A 21 -21.80 -8.85 -17.47
CA ASN A 21 -21.96 -10.29 -17.60
C ASN A 21 -21.45 -11.06 -16.36
N ASP A 22 -21.00 -10.36 -15.33
CA ASP A 22 -20.53 -10.96 -14.08
C ASP A 22 -21.64 -11.81 -13.43
N GLN A 23 -21.38 -13.10 -13.32
CA GLN A 23 -22.31 -14.08 -12.75
C GLN A 23 -22.27 -14.09 -11.21
N ARG A 24 -21.38 -13.32 -10.57
CA ARG A 24 -21.36 -13.16 -9.12
C ARG A 24 -22.64 -12.46 -8.64
N SER A 25 -23.19 -12.98 -7.55
CA SER A 25 -24.29 -12.34 -6.83
C SER A 25 -23.89 -10.94 -6.36
N ILE A 26 -24.88 -10.05 -6.18
CA ILE A 26 -24.64 -8.69 -5.66
C ILE A 26 -23.92 -8.74 -4.31
N ALA A 27 -24.32 -9.67 -3.43
CA ALA A 27 -23.67 -9.87 -2.13
C ALA A 27 -22.19 -10.24 -2.27
N ASN A 28 -21.84 -11.13 -3.20
CA ASN A 28 -20.45 -11.53 -3.43
C ASN A 28 -19.61 -10.40 -4.03
N ARG A 29 -20.20 -9.55 -4.89
CA ARG A 29 -19.53 -8.37 -5.44
C ARG A 29 -19.23 -7.33 -4.36
N ILE A 30 -20.19 -7.05 -3.48
CA ILE A 30 -20.00 -6.14 -2.35
C ILE A 30 -18.91 -6.68 -1.43
N ALA A 31 -18.98 -7.96 -1.04
CA ALA A 31 -17.96 -8.56 -0.17
C ALA A 31 -16.55 -8.52 -0.79
N ALA A 32 -16.43 -8.74 -2.11
CA ALA A 32 -15.15 -8.61 -2.80
C ALA A 32 -14.62 -7.17 -2.81
N ALA A 33 -15.49 -6.19 -3.06
CA ALA A 33 -15.12 -4.77 -3.03
C ALA A 33 -14.72 -4.32 -1.62
N GLU A 34 -15.43 -4.76 -0.58
CA GLU A 34 -15.09 -4.49 0.82
C GLU A 34 -13.75 -5.11 1.21
N ALA A 35 -13.48 -6.34 0.77
CA ALA A 35 -12.18 -6.98 1.00
C ALA A 35 -11.05 -6.22 0.30
N GLU A 36 -11.23 -5.80 -0.96
CA GLU A 36 -10.24 -4.99 -1.68
C GLU A 36 -10.01 -3.64 -0.99
N GLN A 37 -11.08 -2.96 -0.57
CA GLN A 37 -10.99 -1.73 0.20
C GLN A 37 -10.20 -1.95 1.50
N ALA A 38 -10.50 -3.02 2.23
CA ALA A 38 -9.79 -3.37 3.46
C ALA A 38 -8.30 -3.69 3.21
N GLU A 39 -7.93 -4.33 2.09
CA GLU A 39 -6.52 -4.51 1.74
C GLU A 39 -5.83 -3.20 1.38
N ARG A 40 -6.54 -2.25 0.74
CA ARG A 40 -5.99 -0.91 0.42
C ARG A 40 -5.81 -0.04 1.66
N ASP A 41 -6.69 -0.20 2.64
CA ASP A 41 -6.65 0.54 3.90
C ASP A 41 -5.66 -0.06 4.91
N LYS A 42 -5.18 -1.30 4.68
CA LYS A 42 -4.08 -1.86 5.45
C LYS A 42 -2.80 -1.15 5.09
N ASP A 43 -2.23 -0.46 6.08
CA ASP A 43 -0.86 0.00 6.00
C ASP A 43 0.05 -1.22 5.80
N THR A 44 0.69 -1.31 4.64
CA THR A 44 1.77 -2.28 4.44
C THR A 44 2.88 -2.00 5.45
N PRO A 45 3.72 -2.99 5.80
CA PRO A 45 4.86 -2.75 6.71
C PRO A 45 5.76 -1.59 6.23
N GLU A 46 5.83 -1.34 4.93
CA GLU A 46 6.54 -0.21 4.34
C GLU A 46 5.85 1.14 4.63
N VAL A 47 4.53 1.20 4.53
CA VAL A 47 3.74 2.40 4.86
C VAL A 47 3.80 2.69 6.36
N ALA A 48 3.75 1.65 7.20
CA ALA A 48 3.94 1.81 8.64
C ALA A 48 5.35 2.35 8.97
N ALA A 49 6.39 1.81 8.33
CA ALA A 49 7.77 2.29 8.52
C ALA A 49 7.94 3.74 8.04
N LEU A 50 7.27 4.14 6.95
CA LEU A 50 7.28 5.53 6.46
C LEU A 50 6.66 6.52 7.47
N LYS A 51 5.63 6.10 8.22
CA LYS A 51 4.97 6.94 9.22
C LYS A 51 5.87 7.22 10.42
N GLU A 52 6.74 6.28 10.78
CA GLU A 52 7.70 6.44 11.89
C GLU A 52 8.98 7.17 11.45
N ASP A 53 9.60 6.75 10.36
CA ASP A 53 10.81 7.39 9.81
C ASP A 53 10.64 7.64 8.30
N PRO A 54 10.60 8.90 7.86
CA PRO A 54 10.43 9.24 6.45
C PRO A 54 11.60 8.74 5.57
N THR A 55 12.74 8.38 6.17
CA THR A 55 13.91 7.81 5.48
C THR A 55 13.92 6.28 5.43
N ALA A 56 13.04 5.60 6.17
CA ALA A 56 13.04 4.13 6.27
C ALA A 56 12.79 3.41 4.95
N PRO A 57 11.79 3.78 4.11
CA PRO A 57 11.53 3.06 2.87
C PRO A 57 12.72 3.11 1.90
N ALA A 58 13.37 4.27 1.78
CA ALA A 58 14.56 4.39 0.94
C ALA A 58 15.69 3.47 1.41
N ARG A 59 15.94 3.43 2.72
CA ARG A 59 16.95 2.53 3.31
C ARG A 59 16.60 1.05 3.13
N MET A 60 15.32 0.67 3.28
CA MET A 60 14.86 -0.71 3.08
C MET A 60 15.12 -1.20 1.65
N HIS A 61 14.95 -0.32 0.66
CA HIS A 61 15.25 -0.64 -0.74
C HIS A 61 16.73 -0.43 -1.13
N GLY A 62 17.61 -0.09 -0.18
CA GLY A 62 19.04 0.16 -0.45
C GLY A 62 19.33 1.47 -1.20
N ASN A 63 18.37 2.38 -1.24
CA ASN A 63 18.49 3.67 -1.91
C ASN A 63 18.86 4.78 -0.92
N GLU A 64 19.43 5.87 -1.44
CA GLU A 64 19.67 7.06 -0.62
C GLU A 64 18.35 7.82 -0.39
N PRO A 65 17.99 8.17 0.86
CA PRO A 65 16.81 8.98 1.15
C PRO A 65 16.87 10.35 0.46
N SER A 66 15.70 10.87 0.07
CA SER A 66 15.59 12.19 -0.54
C SER A 66 16.02 13.30 0.43
N ARG A 67 16.39 14.47 -0.11
CA ARG A 67 16.75 15.63 0.72
C ARG A 67 15.61 16.03 1.66
N GLY A 68 14.36 15.96 1.20
CA GLY A 68 13.17 16.25 2.02
C GLY A 68 13.03 15.26 3.17
N ALA A 69 13.07 13.95 2.88
CA ALA A 69 12.98 12.92 3.91
C ALA A 69 14.07 13.04 4.99
N LYS A 70 15.29 13.45 4.60
CA LYS A 70 16.38 13.72 5.56
C LYS A 70 16.07 14.92 6.47
N ILE A 71 15.46 15.98 5.93
CA ILE A 71 15.08 17.16 6.71
C ILE A 71 13.93 16.81 7.65
N ASP A 72 12.93 16.08 7.17
CA ASP A 72 11.78 15.67 7.97
C ASP A 72 12.23 14.81 9.16
N ALA A 73 13.14 13.85 8.95
CA ALA A 73 13.71 13.04 10.03
C ALA A 73 14.53 13.87 11.04
N GLN A 74 15.24 14.90 10.58
CA GLN A 74 15.96 15.82 11.48
C GLN A 74 15.00 16.63 12.33
N LEU A 75 13.95 17.18 11.72
CA LEU A 75 12.95 17.98 12.42
C LEU A 75 12.22 17.14 13.48
N GLN A 76 11.81 15.91 13.14
CA GLN A 76 11.21 14.97 14.09
C GLN A 76 12.12 14.70 15.30
N ALA A 77 13.42 14.46 15.06
CA ALA A 77 14.37 14.21 16.14
C ALA A 77 14.59 15.44 17.04
N GLU A 78 14.61 16.64 16.46
CA GLU A 78 14.69 17.90 17.20
C GLU A 78 13.44 18.15 18.04
N GLU A 79 12.25 17.92 17.47
CA GLU A 79 10.97 18.04 18.16
C GLU A 79 10.86 17.08 19.34
N GLU A 80 11.23 15.80 19.17
CA GLU A 80 11.27 14.80 20.24
C GLU A 80 12.24 15.20 21.37
N ALA A 81 13.42 15.73 21.01
CA ALA A 81 14.40 16.20 22.00
C ALA A 81 13.89 17.40 22.80
N GLU A 82 13.21 18.35 22.16
CA GLU A 82 12.58 19.49 22.83
C GLU A 82 11.40 19.05 23.70
N LEU A 83 10.57 18.12 23.23
CA LEU A 83 9.47 17.54 24.03
C LEU A 83 10.02 16.84 25.28
N ALA A 84 11.11 16.08 25.13
CA ALA A 84 11.78 15.40 26.24
C ALA A 84 12.41 16.38 27.24
N ARG A 85 12.90 17.53 26.79
CA ARG A 85 13.36 18.61 27.68
C ARG A 85 12.20 19.26 28.42
N LYS A 86 11.10 19.55 27.71
CA LYS A 86 9.91 20.21 28.27
C LYS A 86 9.14 19.31 29.24
N GLY A 87 9.08 18.01 29.00
CA GLY A 87 8.42 17.03 29.88
C GLY A 87 9.22 16.65 31.13
N LYS A 88 10.48 17.09 31.24
CA LYS A 88 11.32 16.93 32.44
C LYS A 88 11.29 18.16 33.36
N ALA A 89 10.54 19.21 33.00
CA ALA A 89 10.35 20.43 33.77
C ALA A 89 9.03 20.40 34.56
#